data_AF-A0A8J2RPC5-F1
#
_entry.id   AF-A0A8J2RPC5-F1
#
_cell.length_a   1.000
_cell.length_b   1.000
_cell.length_c   1.000
_cell.angle_alpha   90.00
_cell.angle_beta   90.00
_cell.angle_gamma   90.00
#
_symmetry.space_group_name_H-M   'P 1'
#
loop_
_entity.id
_entity.type
_entity.pdbx_description
1 polymer ?
#
loop_
_entity_poly.entity_id
_entity_poly.type
_entity_poly.pdbx_seq_one_letter_code
_entity_poly.pdbx_strand_id
1 'polypeptide(L)'
;MDFMDSVDDQLLASITKQLVVKCPNVYAYSKALGEQLLQNLCECGEHGLPLVIVRPSIVTASMTEPLPGWIDNLNGPSGMIVGIAKGLVRTVRLDSRLVADLILVDIAINLMIAAAWDRANSHTAALEKTFSYSTVQESVQSHVLFRILHNATVELCQLQSGLLLEKKCSEDRSTYDFDVRKINWESYMESYVSGVRKYLLKEDSSTLNFRKSNLKM
;
A
#
# COMPACT_ATOMS: atom_id res chain seq x y z
N MET A 1 16.02 -29.33 1.58
CA MET A 1 16.69 -28.56 2.66
C MET A 1 18.20 -28.73 2.58
N ASP A 2 18.69 -29.91 2.16
CA ASP A 2 20.12 -30.29 2.07
C ASP A 2 21.08 -29.33 1.30
N PHE A 3 20.60 -28.51 0.37
CA PHE A 3 21.47 -27.56 -0.34
C PHE A 3 21.80 -26.33 0.52
N MET A 4 20.87 -25.85 1.36
CA MET A 4 21.15 -24.67 2.20
C MET A 4 22.08 -25.01 3.36
N ASP A 5 22.03 -26.24 3.86
CA ASP A 5 22.89 -26.71 4.95
C ASP A 5 24.31 -27.06 4.50
N SER A 6 24.56 -27.15 3.19
CA SER A 6 25.87 -27.47 2.60
C SER A 6 26.62 -26.27 2.02
N VAL A 7 26.00 -25.10 1.99
CA VAL A 7 26.61 -23.87 1.47
C VAL A 7 27.20 -23.06 2.62
N ASP A 8 28.46 -22.66 2.47
CA ASP A 8 29.17 -21.85 3.46
C ASP A 8 28.47 -20.50 3.72
N ASP A 9 28.38 -20.11 5.00
CA ASP A 9 27.69 -18.90 5.45
C ASP A 9 28.26 -17.61 4.81
N GLN A 10 29.56 -17.57 4.51
CA GLN A 10 30.16 -16.39 3.84
C GLN A 10 29.72 -16.30 2.38
N LEU A 11 29.58 -17.44 1.70
CA LEU A 11 29.08 -17.49 0.33
C LEU A 11 27.60 -17.09 0.29
N LEU A 12 26.78 -17.60 1.22
CA LEU A 12 25.38 -17.19 1.41
C LEU A 12 25.26 -15.68 1.62
N ALA A 13 26.02 -15.11 2.55
CA ALA A 13 26.01 -13.68 2.83
C ALA A 13 26.43 -12.83 1.61
N SER A 14 27.43 -13.29 0.85
CA SER A 14 27.88 -12.63 -0.37
C SER A 14 26.81 -12.62 -1.47
N ILE A 15 26.17 -13.77 -1.70
CA ILE A 15 25.08 -13.91 -2.68
C ILE A 15 23.87 -13.08 -2.25
N THR A 16 23.44 -13.16 -0.99
CA THR A 16 22.34 -12.34 -0.45
C THR A 16 22.62 -10.86 -0.66
N LYS A 17 23.84 -10.40 -0.38
CA LYS A 17 24.21 -9.00 -0.61
C LYS A 17 24.07 -8.63 -2.08
N GLN A 18 24.58 -9.44 -3.01
CA GLN A 18 24.49 -9.14 -4.44
C GLN A 18 23.05 -9.13 -4.98
N LEU A 19 22.19 -10.04 -4.49
CA LEU A 19 20.79 -10.12 -4.91
C LEU A 19 19.95 -8.99 -4.33
N VAL A 20 20.13 -8.67 -3.05
CA VAL A 20 19.30 -7.71 -2.32
C VAL A 20 19.73 -6.27 -2.56
N VAL A 21 20.97 -5.98 -2.97
CA VAL A 21 21.50 -4.61 -3.16
C VAL A 21 20.62 -3.71 -4.04
N LYS A 22 19.88 -4.27 -5.00
CA LYS A 22 18.97 -3.50 -5.87
C LYS A 22 17.59 -3.22 -5.26
N CYS A 23 17.23 -3.90 -4.18
CA CYS A 23 15.94 -3.80 -3.52
C CYS A 23 16.11 -3.17 -2.12
N PRO A 24 15.15 -2.36 -1.65
CA PRO A 24 15.27 -1.68 -0.35
C PRO A 24 15.34 -2.64 0.83
N ASN A 25 14.81 -3.86 0.67
CA ASN A 25 14.88 -4.94 1.65
C ASN A 25 14.62 -6.30 0.98
N VAL A 26 14.83 -7.38 1.74
CA VAL A 26 14.58 -8.76 1.31
C VAL A 26 13.12 -9.03 0.95
N TYR A 27 12.17 -8.30 1.55
CA TYR A 27 10.75 -8.42 1.25
C TYR A 27 10.44 -7.91 -0.16
N ALA A 28 10.92 -6.71 -0.51
CA ALA A 28 10.76 -6.11 -1.83
C ALA A 28 11.44 -6.98 -2.91
N TYR A 29 12.60 -7.55 -2.59
CA TYR A 29 13.25 -8.54 -3.47
C TYR A 29 12.37 -9.77 -3.71
N SER A 30 11.84 -10.38 -2.64
CA SER A 30 10.97 -11.54 -2.72
C SER A 30 9.71 -11.26 -3.55
N LYS A 31 9.10 -10.08 -3.40
CA LYS A 31 7.94 -9.66 -4.19
C LYS A 31 8.29 -9.44 -5.66
N ALA A 32 9.38 -8.73 -5.95
CA ALA A 32 9.84 -8.52 -7.33
C ALA A 32 10.13 -9.85 -8.06
N LEU A 33 10.76 -10.81 -7.36
CA LEU A 33 10.99 -12.15 -7.91
C LEU A 33 9.67 -12.89 -8.19
N GLY A 34 8.70 -12.78 -7.29
CA GLY A 34 7.37 -13.38 -7.47
C GLY A 34 6.62 -12.81 -8.68
N GLU A 35 6.72 -11.49 -8.90
CA GLU A 35 6.14 -10.85 -10.09
C GLU A 35 6.77 -11.37 -11.38
N GLN A 36 8.10 -11.47 -11.43
CA GLN A 36 8.81 -12.04 -12.60
C GLN A 36 8.42 -13.50 -12.86
N LEU A 37 8.25 -14.30 -11.80
CA LEU A 37 7.80 -15.68 -11.94
C LEU A 37 6.39 -15.74 -12.54
N LEU A 38 5.47 -14.89 -12.08
CA LEU A 38 4.10 -14.83 -12.60
C LEU A 38 4.06 -14.36 -14.07
N GLN A 39 4.91 -13.39 -14.44
CA GLN A 39 5.08 -12.94 -15.82
C GLN A 39 5.53 -14.10 -16.72
N ASN A 40 6.60 -14.81 -16.33
CA ASN A 40 7.11 -15.95 -17.10
C ASN A 40 6.06 -17.05 -17.27
N LEU A 41 5.29 -17.36 -16.22
CA LEU A 41 4.21 -18.34 -16.31
C LEU A 41 3.07 -17.89 -17.23
N CYS A 42 2.77 -16.58 -17.25
CA CYS A 42 1.78 -16.00 -18.14
C CYS A 42 2.23 -16.09 -19.62
N GLU A 43 3.52 -15.89 -19.90
CA GLU A 43 4.10 -15.93 -21.24
C GLU A 43 4.28 -17.36 -21.77
N CYS A 44 4.66 -18.31 -20.91
CA CYS A 44 4.96 -19.69 -21.31
C CYS A 44 3.73 -20.63 -21.35
N GLY A 45 2.58 -20.24 -20.82
CA GLY A 45 1.40 -21.10 -20.77
C GLY A 45 0.62 -21.17 -22.10
N GLU A 46 0.31 -22.37 -22.59
CA GLU A 46 -0.47 -22.64 -23.82
C GLU A 46 -1.85 -21.94 -23.86
N HIS A 47 -2.37 -21.51 -22.71
CA HIS A 47 -3.69 -20.88 -22.57
C HIS A 47 -3.68 -19.47 -21.96
N GLY A 48 -2.52 -18.82 -21.80
CA GLY A 48 -2.40 -17.42 -21.34
C GLY A 48 -3.22 -17.09 -20.09
N LEU A 49 -2.63 -17.27 -18.89
CA LEU A 49 -3.33 -16.95 -17.64
C LEU A 49 -3.72 -15.46 -17.59
N PRO A 50 -4.99 -15.12 -17.27
CA PRO A 50 -5.38 -13.73 -17.07
C PRO A 50 -4.71 -13.15 -15.81
N LEU A 51 -3.52 -12.57 -15.99
CA LEU A 51 -2.72 -11.99 -14.91
C LEU A 51 -2.99 -10.48 -14.78
N VAL A 52 -3.11 -10.03 -13.54
CA VAL A 52 -3.09 -8.62 -13.13
C VAL A 52 -2.24 -8.52 -11.86
N ILE A 53 -1.32 -7.55 -11.83
CA ILE A 53 -0.46 -7.29 -10.67
C ILE A 53 -0.88 -5.97 -10.06
N VAL A 54 -1.28 -5.98 -8.79
CA VAL A 54 -1.63 -4.78 -8.03
C VAL A 54 -0.55 -4.53 -6.99
N ARG A 55 0.05 -3.33 -7.01
CA ARG A 55 1.10 -2.89 -6.09
C ARG A 55 0.59 -1.77 -5.19
N PRO A 56 -0.07 -2.09 -4.07
CA PRO A 56 -0.49 -1.08 -3.10
C PRO A 56 0.71 -0.48 -2.37
N SER A 57 0.59 0.77 -1.94
CA SER A 57 1.53 1.39 -1.00
C SER A 57 1.27 0.92 0.44
N ILE A 58 1.75 1.65 1.45
CA ILE A 58 1.57 1.24 2.85
C ILE A 58 0.09 1.34 3.20
N VAL A 59 -0.53 0.18 3.42
CA VAL A 59 -1.95 0.09 3.72
C VAL A 59 -2.25 0.56 5.14
N THR A 60 -3.19 1.49 5.26
CA THR A 60 -3.66 2.06 6.53
C THR A 60 -5.13 1.69 6.79
N ALA A 61 -5.70 2.17 7.91
CA ALA A 61 -7.07 1.87 8.29
C ALA A 61 -8.10 2.31 7.23
N SER A 62 -9.28 1.70 7.26
CA SER A 62 -10.38 2.04 6.36
C SER A 62 -10.93 3.44 6.62
N MET A 63 -11.35 4.11 5.55
CA MET A 63 -12.10 5.35 5.61
C MET A 63 -13.57 5.09 5.90
N THR A 64 -14.17 4.17 5.15
CA THR A 64 -15.62 3.92 5.12
C THR A 64 -15.96 2.48 5.46
N GLU A 65 -15.45 1.52 4.68
CA GLU A 65 -15.79 0.10 4.79
C GLU A 65 -14.60 -0.76 5.25
N PRO A 66 -14.81 -1.80 6.08
CA PRO A 66 -16.09 -2.28 6.61
C PRO A 66 -16.67 -1.40 7.74
N LEU A 67 -15.81 -0.64 8.44
CA LEU A 67 -16.18 0.39 9.42
C LEU A 67 -15.11 1.49 9.38
N PRO A 68 -15.44 2.77 9.64
CA PRO A 68 -14.43 3.82 9.71
C PRO A 68 -13.34 3.55 10.76
N GLY A 69 -12.08 3.69 10.37
CA GLY A 69 -10.92 3.45 11.23
C GLY A 69 -10.63 1.98 11.52
N TRP A 70 -11.30 1.04 10.85
CA TRP A 70 -11.04 -0.38 11.06
C TRP A 70 -9.62 -0.76 10.62
N ILE A 71 -8.96 -1.52 11.49
CA ILE A 71 -7.60 -2.03 11.32
C ILE A 71 -7.42 -3.29 12.16
N ASP A 72 -6.67 -4.26 11.66
CA ASP A 72 -6.50 -5.59 12.26
C ASP A 72 -5.05 -5.94 12.61
N ASN A 73 -4.09 -5.09 12.23
CA ASN A 73 -2.66 -5.38 12.37
C ASN A 73 -1.88 -4.19 12.95
N LEU A 74 -0.69 -4.50 13.46
CA LEU A 74 0.25 -3.55 14.07
C LEU A 74 1.40 -3.17 13.13
N ASN A 75 1.27 -3.43 11.83
CA ASN A 75 2.36 -3.20 10.89
C ASN A 75 2.54 -1.69 10.64
N GLY A 76 3.81 -1.27 10.55
CA GLY A 76 4.19 0.08 10.15
C GLY A 76 3.50 1.20 10.96
N PRO A 77 2.71 2.09 10.31
CA PRO A 77 2.06 3.21 10.99
C PRO A 77 1.15 2.79 12.16
N SER A 78 0.40 1.69 12.04
CA SER A 78 -0.51 1.22 13.10
C SER A 78 0.23 0.91 14.40
N GLY A 79 1.37 0.21 14.31
CA GLY A 79 2.21 -0.11 15.46
C GLY A 79 2.84 1.12 16.08
N MET A 80 3.24 2.09 15.25
CA MET A 80 3.76 3.38 15.73
C MET A 80 2.69 4.15 16.52
N ILE A 81 1.46 4.24 16.00
CA ILE A 81 0.34 4.89 16.69
C ILE A 81 0.05 4.19 18.03
N VAL A 82 0.05 2.85 18.07
CA VAL A 82 -0.10 2.09 19.32
C VAL A 82 1.00 2.42 20.32
N GLY A 83 2.26 2.44 19.86
CA GLY A 83 3.42 2.76 20.69
C GLY A 83 3.32 4.16 21.31
N ILE A 84 2.88 5.15 20.52
CA ILE A 84 2.65 6.52 20.98
C ILE A 84 1.46 6.57 21.95
N ALA A 85 0.33 5.95 21.61
CA ALA A 85 -0.88 5.94 22.43
C ALA A 85 -0.65 5.32 23.82
N LYS A 86 0.17 4.27 23.90
CA LYS A 86 0.60 3.64 25.15
C LYS A 86 1.72 4.39 25.88
N GLY A 87 2.29 5.43 25.28
CA GLY A 87 3.43 6.17 25.82
C GLY A 87 4.76 5.41 25.78
N LEU A 88 4.83 4.28 25.08
CA LEU A 88 6.06 3.49 24.89
C LEU A 88 7.02 4.17 23.91
N VAL A 89 6.46 4.85 22.90
CA VAL A 89 7.22 5.64 21.94
C VAL A 89 7.09 7.10 22.32
N ARG A 90 8.22 7.71 22.73
CA ARG A 90 8.28 9.11 23.19
C ARG A 90 8.84 10.06 22.14
N THR A 91 9.64 9.56 21.20
CA THR A 91 10.23 10.34 20.10
C THR A 91 10.27 9.51 18.82
N VAL A 92 10.02 10.14 17.68
CA VAL A 92 10.15 9.54 16.35
C VAL A 92 11.06 10.45 15.53
N ARG A 93 12.08 9.88 14.88
CA ARG A 93 12.92 10.60 13.93
C ARG A 93 12.28 10.52 12.56
N LEU A 94 11.74 11.64 12.09
CA LEU A 94 11.18 11.79 10.75
C LEU A 94 12.08 12.75 9.97
N ASP A 95 12.43 12.39 8.74
CA ASP A 95 13.04 13.31 7.80
C ASP A 95 11.91 13.99 7.03
N SER A 96 11.79 15.31 7.16
CA SER A 96 10.72 16.10 6.53
C SER A 96 10.78 16.09 5.00
N ARG A 97 11.88 15.59 4.41
CA ARG A 97 12.04 15.44 2.96
C ARG A 97 11.46 14.12 2.44
N LEU A 98 11.16 13.18 3.32
CA LEU A 98 10.56 11.90 2.94
C LEU A 98 9.05 12.04 2.89
N VAL A 99 8.46 11.68 1.75
CA VAL A 99 7.01 11.61 1.56
C VAL A 99 6.54 10.22 1.98
N ALA A 100 5.55 10.16 2.88
CA ALA A 100 4.93 8.91 3.28
C ALA A 100 3.87 8.51 2.25
N ASP A 101 4.12 7.40 1.55
CA ASP A 101 3.17 6.85 0.60
C ASP A 101 2.20 5.88 1.29
N LEU A 102 0.99 6.38 1.55
CA LEU A 102 -0.07 5.68 2.30
C LEU A 102 -1.29 5.46 1.41
N ILE A 103 -1.93 4.30 1.52
CA ILE A 103 -3.21 4.00 0.87
C ILE A 103 -4.19 3.42 1.88
N LEU A 104 -5.44 3.85 1.81
CA LEU A 104 -6.49 3.35 2.69
C LEU A 104 -6.92 1.95 2.22
N VAL A 105 -7.17 1.04 3.17
CA VAL A 105 -7.44 -0.36 2.86
C VAL A 105 -8.67 -0.57 1.97
N ASP A 106 -9.70 0.25 2.14
CA ASP A 106 -10.93 0.23 1.33
C ASP A 106 -10.63 0.60 -0.13
N ILE A 107 -9.86 1.66 -0.36
CA ILE A 107 -9.43 2.07 -1.71
C ILE A 107 -8.58 0.97 -2.36
N ALA A 108 -7.65 0.37 -1.60
CA ALA A 108 -6.83 -0.72 -2.10
C ALA A 108 -7.66 -1.95 -2.50
N ILE A 109 -8.65 -2.33 -1.69
CA ILE A 109 -9.56 -3.46 -1.98
C ILE A 109 -10.42 -3.16 -3.20
N ASN A 110 -11.03 -1.98 -3.23
CA ASN A 110 -11.86 -1.53 -4.34
C ASN A 110 -11.07 -1.56 -5.66
N LEU A 111 -9.79 -1.18 -5.62
CA LEU A 111 -8.91 -1.24 -6.79
C LEU A 111 -8.62 -2.68 -7.21
N MET A 112 -8.31 -3.56 -6.27
CA MET A 112 -8.08 -4.98 -6.57
C MET A 112 -9.30 -5.62 -7.24
N ILE A 113 -10.51 -5.34 -6.73
CA ILE A 113 -11.77 -5.82 -7.30
C ILE A 113 -11.98 -5.25 -8.72
N ALA A 114 -11.79 -3.94 -8.89
CA ALA A 114 -11.97 -3.29 -10.19
C ALA A 114 -10.94 -3.77 -11.23
N ALA A 115 -9.69 -3.98 -10.82
CA ALA A 115 -8.62 -4.49 -11.68
C ALA A 115 -8.89 -5.93 -12.13
N ALA A 116 -9.39 -6.79 -11.23
CA ALA A 116 -9.81 -8.14 -11.56
C ALA A 116 -10.98 -8.13 -12.57
N TRP A 117 -11.98 -7.28 -12.34
CA TRP A 117 -13.12 -7.12 -13.26
C TRP A 117 -12.71 -6.65 -14.65
N ASP A 118 -11.86 -5.62 -14.76
CA ASP A 118 -11.38 -5.13 -16.06
C ASP A 118 -10.52 -6.18 -16.77
N ARG A 119 -9.72 -6.97 -16.03
CA ARG A 119 -8.96 -8.08 -16.62
C ARG A 119 -9.88 -9.18 -17.17
N ALA A 120 -10.95 -9.52 -16.46
CA ALA A 120 -11.92 -10.52 -16.88
C ALA A 120 -12.73 -10.08 -18.11
N ASN A 121 -13.09 -8.79 -18.20
CA ASN A 121 -13.92 -8.26 -19.28
C ASN A 121 -13.13 -7.69 -20.48
N SER A 122 -11.82 -7.45 -20.32
CA SER A 122 -10.95 -7.07 -21.44
C SER A 122 -10.60 -8.32 -22.26
N HIS A 123 -11.31 -8.54 -23.38
CA HIS A 123 -11.02 -9.61 -24.36
C HIS A 123 -9.69 -9.43 -25.13
N THR A 124 -8.93 -8.38 -24.83
CA THR A 124 -7.65 -8.11 -25.49
C THR A 124 -6.58 -9.02 -24.91
N ALA A 125 -6.01 -9.88 -25.75
CA ALA A 125 -4.82 -10.71 -25.50
C ALA A 125 -3.52 -9.89 -25.28
N ALA A 126 -3.65 -8.60 -24.95
CA ALA A 126 -2.53 -7.71 -24.77
C ALA A 126 -2.00 -7.79 -23.33
N LEU A 127 -0.75 -8.23 -23.28
CA LEU A 127 0.19 -8.34 -22.17
C LEU A 127 -0.03 -7.30 -21.06
N GLU A 128 -0.09 -7.83 -19.84
CA GLU A 128 0.33 -7.18 -18.60
C GLU A 128 -0.28 -5.80 -18.26
N LYS A 129 -1.28 -5.79 -17.36
CA LYS A 129 -1.69 -4.58 -16.64
C LYS A 129 -1.16 -4.63 -15.22
N THR A 130 -0.14 -3.83 -14.94
CA THR A 130 0.30 -3.55 -13.58
C THR A 130 -0.36 -2.27 -13.10
N PHE A 131 -1.15 -2.34 -12.03
CA PHE A 131 -1.70 -1.18 -11.34
C PHE A 131 -0.90 -0.94 -10.06
N SER A 132 -0.09 0.11 -10.01
CA SER A 132 0.49 0.59 -8.76
C SER A 132 -0.37 1.72 -8.20
N TYR A 133 -0.26 2.05 -6.93
CA TYR A 133 -0.88 3.27 -6.40
C TYR A 133 0.11 3.93 -5.46
N SER A 134 0.31 5.23 -5.64
CA SER A 134 1.13 6.04 -4.73
C SER A 134 0.43 7.35 -4.43
N THR A 135 0.32 7.67 -3.15
CA THR A 135 -0.18 8.94 -2.64
C THR A 135 1.01 9.89 -2.52
N VAL A 136 1.19 10.78 -3.50
CA VAL A 136 2.18 11.84 -3.41
C VAL A 136 1.47 13.15 -3.05
N GLN A 137 1.76 13.68 -1.86
CA GLN A 137 1.63 15.11 -1.61
C GLN A 137 2.94 15.78 -2.02
N GLU A 138 2.88 16.72 -2.95
CA GLU A 138 4.06 17.46 -3.42
C GLU A 138 4.76 18.20 -2.27
N SER A 139 6.03 17.88 -2.04
CA SER A 139 6.98 18.84 -1.50
C SER A 139 8.34 18.64 -2.20
N VAL A 140 8.96 19.76 -2.58
CA VAL A 140 9.94 19.88 -3.67
C VAL A 140 11.38 19.74 -3.14
N GLN A 141 12.26 19.13 -3.98
CA GLN A 141 13.75 19.08 -3.97
C GLN A 141 14.39 18.01 -3.05
N SER A 142 15.28 17.08 -3.44
CA SER A 142 16.14 16.78 -4.61
C SER A 142 16.53 15.28 -4.51
N HIS A 143 16.53 14.46 -5.58
CA HIS A 143 17.73 13.86 -6.21
C HIS A 143 17.31 12.89 -7.35
N VAL A 144 18.12 12.83 -8.41
CA VAL A 144 17.76 12.55 -9.81
C VAL A 144 18.11 11.12 -10.27
N LEU A 145 17.71 10.08 -9.54
CA LEU A 145 17.78 8.71 -10.13
C LEU A 145 16.67 7.77 -9.68
N PHE A 146 16.05 8.03 -8.53
CA PHE A 146 14.87 7.29 -8.08
C PHE A 146 13.54 7.90 -8.58
N ARG A 147 13.58 9.15 -9.07
CA ARG A 147 12.40 9.94 -9.46
C ARG A 147 11.87 9.65 -10.87
N ILE A 148 12.70 9.10 -11.76
CA ILE A 148 12.32 8.86 -13.17
C ILE A 148 11.49 7.58 -13.31
N LEU A 149 11.77 6.54 -12.50
CA LEU A 149 10.95 5.32 -12.48
C LEU A 149 9.70 5.50 -11.59
N HIS A 150 9.81 6.22 -10.48
CA HIS A 150 8.68 6.43 -9.56
C HIS A 150 7.63 7.39 -10.11
N ASN A 151 7.99 8.56 -10.67
CA ASN A 151 7.00 9.51 -11.20
C ASN A 151 6.24 8.98 -12.42
N ALA A 152 6.91 8.28 -13.33
CA ALA A 152 6.24 7.63 -14.46
C ALA A 152 5.26 6.55 -13.97
N THR A 153 5.60 5.85 -12.88
CA THR A 153 4.71 4.85 -12.27
C THR A 153 3.51 5.53 -11.60
N VAL A 154 3.71 6.61 -10.84
CA VAL A 154 2.61 7.37 -10.18
C VAL A 154 1.61 7.93 -11.20
N GLU A 155 2.11 8.57 -12.26
CA GLU A 155 1.30 9.25 -13.26
C GLU A 155 0.55 8.25 -14.16
N LEU A 156 1.22 7.18 -14.60
CA LEU A 156 0.56 6.09 -15.34
C LEU A 156 -0.46 5.34 -14.47
N CYS A 157 -0.24 5.25 -13.17
CA CYS A 157 -1.14 4.56 -12.24
C CYS A 157 -2.43 5.34 -11.95
N GLN A 158 -2.33 6.66 -11.71
CA GLN A 158 -3.52 7.50 -11.58
C GLN A 158 -4.32 7.54 -12.89
N LEU A 159 -3.65 7.54 -14.04
CA LEU A 159 -4.30 7.46 -15.35
C LEU A 159 -5.01 6.12 -15.57
N GLN A 160 -4.40 4.99 -15.17
CA GLN A 160 -5.00 3.67 -15.28
C GLN A 160 -6.21 3.47 -14.35
N SER A 161 -6.15 3.96 -13.11
CA SER A 161 -7.30 3.98 -12.20
C SER A 161 -8.41 4.93 -12.71
N GLY A 162 -8.06 6.06 -13.30
CA GLY A 162 -9.01 6.97 -13.96
C GLY A 162 -9.71 6.34 -15.17
N LEU A 163 -8.96 5.64 -16.02
CA LEU A 163 -9.49 4.88 -17.16
C LEU A 163 -10.42 3.75 -16.72
N LEU A 164 -10.13 3.08 -15.59
CA LEU A 164 -11.04 2.08 -14.99
C LEU A 164 -12.38 2.71 -14.56
N LEU A 165 -12.35 3.94 -14.05
CA LEU A 165 -13.56 4.68 -13.63
C LEU A 165 -14.36 5.20 -14.82
N GLU A 166 -13.71 5.52 -15.94
CA GLU A 166 -14.38 5.92 -17.18
C GLU A 166 -15.21 4.79 -17.80
N LYS A 167 -14.74 3.55 -17.70
CA LYS A 167 -15.43 2.37 -18.24
C LYS A 167 -16.65 1.90 -17.42
N LYS A 168 -16.86 2.45 -16.22
CA LYS A 168 -17.91 2.00 -15.29
C LYS A 168 -19.19 2.84 -15.39
N CYS A 169 -20.33 2.23 -15.04
CA CYS A 169 -21.63 2.92 -14.93
C CYS A 169 -21.60 3.98 -13.80
N SER A 170 -22.50 4.96 -13.85
CA SER A 170 -22.60 6.06 -12.89
C SER A 170 -22.62 5.60 -11.43
N GLU A 171 -23.30 4.50 -11.13
CA GLU A 171 -23.46 3.93 -9.79
C GLU A 171 -22.16 3.30 -9.23
N ASP A 172 -21.33 2.70 -10.08
CA ASP A 172 -20.07 2.10 -9.63
C ASP A 172 -18.99 3.16 -9.37
N ARG A 173 -19.10 4.34 -10.00
CA ARG A 173 -18.12 5.41 -9.82
C ARG A 173 -18.17 6.03 -8.42
N SER A 174 -19.34 6.06 -7.78
CA SER A 174 -19.47 6.48 -6.38
C SER A 174 -19.03 5.40 -5.39
N THR A 175 -19.19 4.13 -5.76
CA THR A 175 -18.85 2.98 -4.90
C THR A 175 -17.34 2.69 -4.90
N TYR A 176 -16.69 2.87 -6.05
CA TYR A 176 -15.26 2.57 -6.25
C TYR A 176 -14.44 3.86 -6.48
N ASP A 177 -14.63 4.92 -5.69
CA ASP A 177 -13.80 6.13 -5.84
C ASP A 177 -12.35 5.85 -5.39
N PHE A 178 -11.41 6.09 -6.30
CA PHE A 178 -9.97 5.85 -6.09
C PHE A 178 -9.19 7.14 -5.87
N ASP A 179 -9.84 8.31 -5.82
CA ASP A 179 -9.16 9.59 -5.73
C ASP A 179 -8.80 9.95 -4.27
N VAL A 180 -7.58 9.62 -3.86
CA VAL A 180 -7.07 9.97 -2.52
C VAL A 180 -6.91 11.47 -2.29
N ARG A 181 -6.91 12.30 -3.34
CA ARG A 181 -6.78 13.76 -3.20
C ARG A 181 -8.04 14.39 -2.61
N LYS A 182 -9.18 13.69 -2.71
CA LYS A 182 -10.45 14.13 -2.11
C LYS A 182 -10.52 13.86 -0.60
N ILE A 183 -9.56 13.12 -0.06
CA ILE A 183 -9.56 12.71 1.35
C ILE A 183 -9.18 13.90 2.22
N ASN A 184 -10.00 14.20 3.21
CA ASN A 184 -9.60 15.06 4.33
C ASN A 184 -8.69 14.26 5.27
N TRP A 185 -7.38 14.44 5.09
CA TRP A 185 -6.37 13.68 5.84
C TRP A 185 -6.39 13.94 7.35
N GLU A 186 -6.77 15.14 7.80
CA GLU A 186 -6.88 15.46 9.22
C GLU A 186 -7.99 14.64 9.89
N SER A 187 -9.19 14.67 9.32
CA SER A 187 -10.32 13.87 9.80
C SER A 187 -10.05 12.36 9.67
N TYR A 188 -9.35 11.95 8.62
CA TYR A 188 -8.96 10.56 8.45
C TYR A 188 -8.00 10.10 9.56
N MET A 189 -6.99 10.91 9.89
CA MET A 189 -6.02 10.57 10.93
C MET A 189 -6.68 10.50 12.32
N GLU A 190 -7.68 11.35 12.61
CA GLU A 190 -8.48 11.20 13.84
C GLU A 190 -9.23 9.87 13.88
N SER A 191 -9.85 9.48 12.78
CA SER A 191 -10.56 8.20 12.65
C SER A 191 -9.60 7.03 12.80
N TYR A 192 -8.42 7.10 12.18
CA TYR A 192 -7.39 6.07 12.28
C TYR A 192 -6.87 5.91 13.71
N VAL A 193 -6.52 7.00 14.40
CA VAL A 193 -6.07 6.93 15.81
C VAL A 193 -7.18 6.38 16.72
N SER A 194 -8.42 6.82 16.51
CA SER A 194 -9.58 6.32 17.26
C SER A 194 -9.81 4.83 16.99
N GLY A 195 -9.66 4.42 15.73
CA GLY A 195 -9.73 3.05 15.27
C GLY A 195 -8.66 2.17 15.88
N VAL A 196 -7.40 2.64 15.96
CA VAL A 196 -6.32 1.92 16.65
C VAL A 196 -6.67 1.66 18.12
N ARG A 197 -7.19 2.67 18.83
CA ARG A 197 -7.61 2.52 20.24
C ARG A 197 -8.75 1.51 20.39
N LYS A 198 -9.75 1.59 19.52
CA LYS A 198 -10.93 0.72 19.55
C LYS A 198 -10.61 -0.72 19.13
N TYR A 199 -9.99 -0.91 17.96
CA TYR A 199 -9.83 -2.21 17.31
C TYR A 199 -8.56 -2.95 17.72
N LEU A 200 -7.44 -2.24 17.95
CA LEU A 200 -6.17 -2.89 18.35
C LEU A 200 -5.96 -2.87 19.86
N LEU A 201 -6.27 -1.75 20.53
CA LEU A 201 -6.10 -1.64 21.99
C LEU A 201 -7.31 -2.13 22.79
N LYS A 202 -8.45 -2.34 22.13
CA LYS A 202 -9.72 -2.77 22.76
C LYS A 202 -10.17 -1.84 23.89
N GLU A 203 -9.90 -0.54 23.76
CA GLU A 203 -10.35 0.44 24.74
C GLU A 203 -11.87 0.65 24.70
N ASP A 204 -12.47 0.89 25.86
CA ASP A 204 -13.89 1.13 25.96
C ASP A 204 -14.29 2.48 25.35
N SER A 205 -15.41 2.49 24.63
CA SER A 205 -15.94 3.64 23.89
C SER A 205 -16.14 4.89 24.79
N SER A 206 -16.43 4.70 26.08
CA SER A 206 -16.62 5.79 27.04
C SER A 206 -15.34 6.60 27.30
N THR A 207 -14.16 5.98 27.17
CA THR A 207 -12.86 6.62 27.42
C THR A 207 -12.36 7.49 26.26
N LEU A 208 -12.97 7.34 25.06
CA LEU A 208 -12.59 8.09 23.87
C LEU A 208 -13.08 9.55 23.93
N ASN A 209 -14.27 9.79 24.51
CA ASN A 209 -14.88 11.13 24.59
C ASN A 209 -14.33 12.00 25.73
N PHE A 210 -13.78 11.39 26.79
CA PHE A 210 -13.31 12.10 27.98
C PHE A 210 -12.10 13.03 27.73
N ARG A 211 -11.33 12.81 26.65
CA ARG A 211 -10.13 13.63 26.34
C ARG A 211 -10.39 14.76 25.35
N LYS A 212 -11.41 14.68 24.48
CA LYS A 212 -11.73 15.78 23.54
C LYS A 212 -12.17 17.06 24.28
N SER A 213 -12.79 16.95 25.47
CA SER A 213 -13.18 18.10 26.30
C SER A 213 -12.02 18.74 27.10
N ASN A 214 -10.87 18.06 27.20
CA ASN A 214 -9.73 18.50 28.02
C ASN A 214 -8.52 18.98 27.19
N LEU A 215 -8.58 18.89 25.87
CA LEU A 215 -7.62 19.49 24.93
C LEU A 215 -8.16 20.85 24.48
N LYS A 216 -8.06 21.86 25.35
CA LYS A 216 -8.01 23.25 24.89
C LYS A 216 -6.58 23.50 24.42
N MET A 217 -6.38 23.65 23.11
CA MET A 217 -5.20 24.29 22.54
C MET A 217 -5.31 25.81 22.72
#